data_AF-A0A655QSQ3-F1
#
_entry.id   AF-A0A655QSQ3-F1
#
_cell.length_a   1.000
_cell.length_b   1.000
_cell.length_c   1.000
_cell.angle_alpha   90.00
_cell.angle_beta   90.00
_cell.angle_gamma   90.00
#
_symmetry.space_group_name_H-M   'P 1'
#
loop_
_entity.id
_entity.type
_entity.pdbx_description
1 polymer ?
#
loop_
_entity_poly.entity_id
_entity_poly.type
_entity_poly.pdbx_seq_one_letter_code
_entity_poly.pdbx_strand_id
1 'polypeptide(L)' 'MSQSNNSEISLGDNVTQPSLGYPNDWPLSAVEKAHIQQIVALHEGNKSAAARDLGVARKTLERKYKEWESEDLSHES' A
#
# COMPACT_ATOMS: atom_id res chain seq x y z
N MET A 1 42.44 -25.46 -22.88
CA MET A 1 42.95 -24.35 -22.05
C MET A 1 42.36 -23.07 -22.60
N SER A 2 41.53 -22.30 -21.92
CA SER A 2 40.98 -22.36 -20.57
C SER A 2 39.67 -21.56 -20.60
N GLN A 3 38.82 -21.85 -19.61
CA GLN A 3 37.52 -21.28 -19.34
C GLN A 3 37.52 -19.75 -19.21
N SER A 4 36.34 -19.13 -19.38
CA SER A 4 35.74 -18.10 -18.51
C SER A 4 34.51 -17.50 -19.24
N ASN A 5 33.31 -18.07 -19.08
CA ASN A 5 32.24 -17.67 -18.13
C ASN A 5 32.10 -16.15 -17.98
N ASN A 6 31.02 -15.59 -18.56
CA ASN A 6 30.54 -14.26 -18.23
C ASN A 6 29.05 -14.22 -18.60
N SER A 7 28.07 -13.96 -17.75
CA SER A 7 27.94 -13.95 -16.29
C SER A 7 26.45 -14.14 -16.08
N GLU A 8 26.07 -14.99 -15.13
CA GLU A 8 24.70 -15.10 -14.64
C GLU A 8 24.17 -13.71 -14.31
N ILE A 9 23.15 -13.25 -15.02
CA ILE A 9 22.23 -12.26 -14.48
C ILE A 9 21.01 -13.03 -14.02
N SER A 10 21.20 -13.76 -12.92
CA SER A 10 20.12 -14.16 -12.02
C SER A 10 19.54 -12.86 -11.45
N LEU A 11 18.62 -12.24 -12.19
CA LEU A 11 17.79 -11.16 -11.66
C LEU A 11 16.67 -11.81 -10.83
N GLY A 12 17.11 -12.36 -9.71
CA GLY A 12 16.28 -12.80 -8.59
C GLY A 12 15.88 -11.64 -7.68
N ASP A 13 15.73 -10.44 -8.23
CA ASP A 13 15.20 -9.30 -7.52
C ASP A 13 13.79 -9.06 -8.05
N ASN A 14 12.80 -9.57 -7.32
CA ASN A 14 11.44 -9.05 -7.35
C ASN A 14 11.53 -7.60 -6.88
N VAL A 15 11.95 -6.71 -7.78
CA VAL A 15 11.86 -5.28 -7.59
C VAL A 15 10.36 -5.06 -7.47
N THR A 16 9.87 -4.93 -6.23
CA THR A 16 8.60 -4.29 -5.92
C THR A 16 8.71 -2.87 -6.46
N GLN A 17 8.60 -2.73 -7.78
CA GLN A 17 8.45 -1.46 -8.46
C GLN A 17 7.17 -0.89 -7.84
N PRO A 18 7.23 0.23 -7.11
CA PRO A 18 6.01 0.90 -6.73
C PRO A 18 5.30 1.20 -8.04
N SER A 19 4.20 0.49 -8.30
CA SER A 19 3.36 0.72 -9.46
C SER A 19 3.08 2.22 -9.49
N LEU A 20 3.47 2.87 -10.57
CA LEU A 20 3.44 4.32 -10.70
C LEU A 20 1.97 4.78 -10.72
N GLY A 21 1.42 5.08 -9.53
CA GLY A 21 0.04 5.54 -9.35
C GLY A 21 -0.99 4.44 -9.11
N TYR A 22 -2.25 4.87 -9.00
CA TYR A 22 -3.41 4.00 -8.82
C TYR A 22 -4.10 3.73 -10.17
N PRO A 23 -4.70 2.54 -10.38
CA PRO A 23 -5.45 2.23 -11.60
C PRO A 23 -6.61 3.21 -11.83
N ASN A 24 -6.87 3.57 -13.08
CA ASN A 24 -7.98 4.49 -13.43
C ASN A 24 -9.36 3.83 -13.26
N ASP A 25 -9.42 2.51 -13.28
CA ASP A 25 -10.65 1.74 -13.03
C ASP A 25 -11.04 1.69 -11.54
N TRP A 26 -10.16 2.16 -10.64
CA TRP A 26 -10.48 2.18 -9.22
C TRP A 26 -11.43 3.32 -8.86
N PRO A 27 -12.46 3.04 -8.06
CA PRO A 27 -13.25 4.11 -7.48
C PRO A 27 -12.40 4.92 -6.49
N LEU A 28 -12.76 6.18 -6.29
CA LEU A 28 -12.06 7.07 -5.36
C LEU A 28 -11.92 6.48 -3.95
N SER A 29 -12.93 5.72 -3.50
CA SER A 29 -12.89 5.03 -2.19
C SER A 29 -11.78 3.98 -2.09
N ALA A 30 -11.52 3.23 -3.17
CA ALA A 30 -10.45 2.22 -3.20
C ALA A 30 -9.07 2.87 -3.24
N VAL A 31 -8.92 3.94 -4.02
CA VAL A 31 -7.70 4.75 -4.05
C VAL A 31 -7.40 5.37 -2.68
N GLU A 32 -8.41 5.98 -2.06
CA GLU A 32 -8.31 6.58 -0.73
C GLU A 32 -7.88 5.52 0.30
N LYS A 33 -8.51 4.33 0.30
CA LYS A 33 -8.17 3.22 1.19
C LYS A 33 -6.72 2.77 1.01
N ALA A 34 -6.29 2.52 -0.23
CA ALA A 34 -4.94 2.09 -0.52
C ALA A 34 -3.89 3.14 -0.14
N HIS A 35 -4.17 4.42 -0.41
CA HIS A 35 -3.27 5.52 -0.04
C HIS A 35 -3.11 5.63 1.48
N ILE A 36 -4.21 5.59 2.23
CA ILE A 36 -4.19 5.63 3.70
C ILE A 36 -3.40 4.43 4.25
N GLN A 37 -3.64 3.23 3.74
CA GLN A 37 -2.91 2.03 4.17
C GLN A 37 -1.40 2.13 3.89
N GLN A 38 -1.02 2.65 2.73
CA GLN A 38 0.38 2.83 2.35
C GLN A 38 1.10 3.82 3.29
N ILE A 39 0.48 4.96 3.61
CA ILE A 39 1.08 5.94 4.53
C ILE A 39 1.11 5.40 5.97
N VAL A 40 0.09 4.67 6.41
CA VAL A 40 0.10 4.04 7.74
C VAL A 40 1.19 2.98 7.84
N ALA A 41 1.39 2.17 6.79
CA ALA A 41 2.46 1.18 6.73
C ALA A 41 3.85 1.83 6.72
N LEU A 42 4.02 2.95 6.01
CA LEU A 42 5.25 3.76 6.02
C LEU A 42 5.60 4.26 7.43
N HIS A 43 4.59 4.59 8.22
CA HIS A 43 4.73 5.02 9.62
C HIS A 43 4.66 3.85 10.64
N GLU A 44 4.90 2.62 10.21
CA GLU A 44 4.93 1.42 11.07
C GLU A 44 3.63 1.22 11.90
N GLY A 45 2.48 1.59 11.33
CA GLY A 45 1.18 1.50 12.01
C GLY A 45 0.86 2.70 12.90
N ASN A 46 1.70 3.73 12.96
CA ASN A 46 1.43 4.94 13.73
C ASN A 46 0.39 5.82 13.03
N LYS A 47 -0.89 5.55 13.31
CA LYS A 47 -2.05 6.28 12.79
C LYS A 47 -1.99 7.79 13.05
N SER A 48 -1.35 8.22 14.15
CA SER A 48 -1.25 9.64 14.49
C SER A 48 -0.26 10.37 13.57
N ALA A 49 0.87 9.74 13.24
CA ALA A 49 1.85 10.31 12.33
C ALA A 49 1.33 10.29 10.88
N ALA A 50 0.75 9.17 10.45
CA ALA A 50 0.12 9.05 9.14
C ALA A 50 -1.00 10.08 8.90
N ALA A 51 -1.85 10.32 9.90
CA ALA A 51 -2.92 11.32 9.79
C ALA A 51 -2.37 12.75 9.59
N ARG A 52 -1.24 13.08 10.21
CA ARG A 52 -0.58 14.40 10.05
C ARG A 52 -0.03 14.57 8.64
N ASP A 53 0.59 13.53 8.10
CA ASP A 53 1.11 13.52 6.73
C ASP A 53 -0.01 13.60 5.68
N LEU A 54 -1.13 12.91 5.94
CA LEU A 54 -2.34 12.98 5.11
C LEU A 54 -3.11 14.29 5.26
N GLY A 55 -2.79 15.13 6.26
CA GLY A 55 -3.51 16.38 6.54
C GLY A 55 -4.94 16.18 7.07
N VAL A 56 -5.24 15.01 7.65
CA VAL A 56 -6.57 14.66 8.19
C VAL A 56 -6.52 14.45 9.70
N ALA A 57 -7.68 14.55 10.37
CA ALA A 57 -7.76 14.21 11.78
C ALA A 57 -7.63 12.70 11.98
N ARG A 58 -6.90 12.26 13.02
CA ARG A 58 -6.77 10.85 13.41
C ARG A 58 -8.13 10.14 13.55
N LYS A 59 -9.13 10.83 14.12
CA LYS A 59 -10.50 10.31 14.29
C LYS A 59 -11.15 9.97 12.94
N THR A 60 -10.83 10.71 11.88
CA THR A 60 -11.32 10.42 10.53
C THR A 60 -10.74 9.13 10.00
N LEU A 61 -9.42 8.92 10.20
CA LEU A 61 -8.75 7.69 9.83
C LEU A 61 -9.38 6.48 10.55
N GLU A 62 -9.55 6.58 11.87
CA GLU A 62 -10.14 5.51 12.68
C GLU A 62 -11.56 5.15 12.22
N ARG A 63 -12.39 6.14 11.88
CA ARG A 63 -13.74 5.89 11.34
C ARG A 63 -13.68 5.14 10.01
N LYS A 64 -12.81 5.56 9.09
CA LYS A 64 -12.62 4.90 7.79
C LYS A 64 -12.17 3.45 7.94
N TYR A 65 -11.22 3.17 8.82
CA TYR A 65 -10.79 1.80 9.10
C TYR A 65 -11.93 0.93 9.62
N LYS A 66 -12.74 1.44 10.56
CA LYS A 66 -13.89 0.71 11.09
C LYS A 66 -14.96 0.44 10.03
N GLU A 67 -15.20 1.41 9.16
CA GLU A 67 -16.10 1.26 8.00
C GLU A 67 -15.61 0.15 7.08
N TRP A 68 -14.32 0.15 6.73
CA TRP A 68 -13.74 -0.89 5.89
C TRP A 68 -13.73 -2.28 6.54
N GLU A 69 -13.46 -2.38 7.84
CA GLU A 69 -13.57 -3.64 8.58
C GLU A 69 -15.01 -4.17 8.56
N SER A 70 -16.00 -3.28 8.62
CA SER A 70 -17.41 -3.66 8.57
C SER A 70 -17.87 -4.03 7.16
N GLU A 71 -17.37 -3.33 6.13
CA GLU A 71 -17.65 -3.61 4.72
C GLU A 71 -17.04 -4.94 4.27
N ASP A 72 -15.80 -5.23 4.68
CA ASP A 72 -15.09 -6.49 4.38
C ASP A 72 -15.87 -7.70 4.92
N LEU A 73 -16.37 -7.60 6.15
CA LEU A 73 -17.21 -8.62 6.79
C LEU A 73 -18.59 -8.81 6.11
N SER A 74 -19.05 -7.85 5.31
CA SER A 74 -20.35 -7.90 4.63
C SER A 74 -20.28 -8.41 3.19
N HIS A 75 -19.08 -8.49 2.60
CA HIS A 75 -18.87 -8.98 1.23
C HIS A 75 -18.62 -10.50 1.15
N GLU A 76 -18.64 -11.19 2.30
CA GLU A 76 -18.38 -12.63 2.42
C GLU A 76 -19.66 -13.42 2.77
N SER A 77 -20.78 -13.14 2.08
CA SER A 77 -22.07 -13.84 2.23
C SER A 77 -22.81 -14.05 0.93
#